data_AF-A0A7K9REM9-F1
#
_entry.id   AF-A0A7K9REM9-F1
#
_cell.length_a   1.000
_cell.length_b   1.000
_cell.length_c   1.000
_cell.angle_alpha   90.00
_cell.angle_beta   90.00
_cell.angle_gamma   90.00
#
_symmetry.space_group_name_H-M   'P 1'
#
loop_
_entity.id
_entity.type
_entity.pdbx_description
1 polymer ?
#
loop_
_entity_poly.entity_id
_entity_poly.type
_entity_poly.pdbx_seq_one_letter_code
_entity_poly.pdbx_strand_id
1 'polypeptide(L)'
;ELEKLGLRDDVDLHVYEVPVEYQTVQRLIPALWKKHSPQLVVHVGVSGMATTVTLEKCGHNVGYKGLDNCRFCPGSQCCVEGGPECIDSIIDMDAVCRRVSALGLDVTVTISKDAGRYLCDFTYYTSLYQSRGRSAFVHVPPLGKPYSAEQLGRALQAIIEEMLEVLEHSEDKINCQHEH
;
A
#
# COMPACT_ATOMS: atom_id res chain seq x y z
N GLU A 1 10.33 10.09 8.35
CA GLU A 1 11.48 9.18 8.31
C GLU A 1 11.81 8.69 6.91
N LEU A 2 10.90 8.02 6.19
CA LEU A 2 11.19 7.57 4.82
C LEU A 2 11.67 8.70 3.88
N GLU A 3 10.99 9.85 3.90
CA GLU A 3 11.41 11.03 3.12
C GLU A 3 12.84 11.52 3.47
N LYS A 4 13.28 11.31 4.72
CA LYS A 4 14.64 11.66 5.16
C LYS A 4 15.67 10.61 4.74
N LEU A 5 15.28 9.34 4.79
CA LEU A 5 16.15 8.21 4.41
C LEU A 5 16.31 8.10 2.89
N GLY A 6 15.30 8.51 2.13
CA GLY A 6 15.25 8.34 0.69
C GLY A 6 15.02 6.88 0.26
N LEU A 7 15.12 6.67 -1.03
CA LEU A 7 15.22 5.35 -1.67
C LEU A 7 16.50 5.36 -2.53
N ARG A 8 16.75 4.30 -3.29
CA ARG A 8 17.83 4.26 -4.29
C ARG A 8 17.80 5.47 -5.24
N ASP A 9 18.97 5.85 -5.77
CA ASP A 9 19.17 7.07 -6.58
C ASP A 9 18.33 7.13 -7.87
N ASP A 10 17.88 5.97 -8.36
CA ASP A 10 17.04 5.83 -9.55
C ASP A 10 15.53 5.98 -9.27
N VAL A 11 15.14 6.22 -8.01
CA VAL A 11 13.74 6.33 -7.60
C VAL A 11 13.35 7.78 -7.28
N ASP A 12 12.40 8.33 -8.04
CA ASP A 12 11.78 9.63 -7.77
C ASP A 12 10.63 9.48 -6.75
N LEU A 13 10.92 9.77 -5.48
CA LEU A 13 9.98 9.60 -4.36
C LEU A 13 9.09 10.84 -4.15
N HIS A 14 7.78 10.65 -4.26
CA HIS A 14 6.78 11.67 -3.90
C HIS A 14 5.97 11.23 -2.68
N VAL A 15 5.98 12.02 -1.61
CA VAL A 15 5.27 11.72 -0.35
C VAL A 15 4.06 12.64 -0.17
N TYR A 16 2.91 12.07 0.16
CA TYR A 16 1.67 12.79 0.41
C TYR A 16 1.01 12.32 1.69
N GLU A 17 0.47 13.26 2.47
CA GLU A 17 -0.47 12.95 3.54
C GLU A 17 -1.89 12.87 2.96
N VAL A 18 -2.59 11.78 3.26
CA VAL A 18 -3.97 11.54 2.79
C VAL A 18 -4.92 11.70 3.98
N PRO A 19 -5.85 12.66 3.94
CA PRO A 19 -6.85 12.81 4.99
C PRO A 19 -7.73 11.57 5.14
N VAL A 20 -8.11 11.26 6.38
CA VAL A 20 -9.03 10.15 6.71
C VAL A 20 -10.46 10.56 6.39
N GLU A 21 -10.73 10.71 5.09
CA GLU A 21 -11.98 11.24 4.52
C GLU A 21 -12.28 10.57 3.17
N TYR A 22 -13.42 9.90 3.05
CA TYR A 22 -13.72 9.08 1.87
C TYR A 22 -13.76 9.91 0.59
N GLN A 23 -14.42 11.08 0.65
CA GLN A 23 -14.56 11.96 -0.52
C GLN A 23 -13.21 12.53 -0.97
N THR A 24 -12.29 12.78 -0.03
CA THR A 24 -10.96 13.28 -0.35
C THR A 24 -10.14 12.18 -1.02
N VAL A 25 -10.19 10.94 -0.52
CA VAL A 25 -9.53 9.79 -1.15
C VAL A 25 -10.01 9.59 -2.59
N GLN A 26 -11.31 9.61 -2.83
CA GLN A 26 -11.90 9.43 -4.18
C GLN A 26 -11.44 10.49 -5.19
N ARG A 27 -11.07 11.70 -4.73
CA ARG A 27 -10.55 12.76 -5.61
C ARG A 27 -9.03 12.74 -5.71
N LEU A 28 -8.34 12.60 -4.58
CA LEU A 28 -6.90 12.77 -4.47
C LEU A 28 -6.15 11.64 -5.16
N ILE A 29 -6.54 10.38 -4.95
CA ILE A 29 -5.81 9.22 -5.49
C ILE A 29 -5.80 9.23 -7.03
N PRO A 30 -6.94 9.40 -7.74
CA PRO A 30 -6.92 9.52 -9.20
C PRO A 30 -6.12 10.73 -9.70
N ALA A 31 -6.17 11.87 -8.98
CA ALA A 31 -5.44 13.06 -9.35
C ALA A 31 -3.92 12.88 -9.24
N LEU A 32 -3.43 12.23 -8.17
CA LEU A 32 -2.01 11.91 -7.99
C LEU A 32 -1.53 10.91 -9.05
N TRP A 33 -2.34 9.88 -9.34
CA TRP A 33 -2.01 8.92 -10.40
C TRP A 33 -1.89 9.60 -11.77
N LYS A 34 -2.83 10.49 -12.11
CA LYS A 34 -2.79 11.27 -13.35
C LYS A 34 -1.61 12.23 -13.41
N LYS A 35 -1.28 12.87 -12.29
CA LYS A 35 -0.20 13.86 -12.21
C LYS A 35 1.18 13.23 -12.42
N HIS A 36 1.44 12.11 -11.74
CA HIS A 36 2.78 11.53 -11.64
C HIS A 36 2.98 10.30 -12.52
N SER A 37 1.91 9.64 -12.96
CA SER A 37 1.98 8.35 -13.67
C SER A 37 2.96 7.35 -13.01
N PRO A 38 2.83 7.12 -11.69
CA PRO A 38 3.85 6.40 -10.93
C PRO A 38 3.93 4.92 -11.33
N GLN A 39 5.12 4.32 -11.20
CA GLN A 39 5.31 2.88 -11.36
C GLN A 39 4.63 2.09 -10.23
N LEU A 40 4.67 2.64 -9.01
CA LEU A 40 4.14 2.05 -7.80
C LEU A 40 3.60 3.13 -6.86
N VAL A 41 2.44 2.87 -6.25
CA VAL A 41 1.94 3.64 -5.10
C VAL A 41 1.89 2.73 -3.87
N VAL A 42 2.54 3.15 -2.79
CA VAL A 42 2.52 2.45 -1.50
C VAL A 42 1.80 3.33 -0.48
N HIS A 43 0.66 2.83 0.00
CA HIS A 43 -0.07 3.46 1.10
C HIS A 43 0.45 2.91 2.42
N VAL A 44 0.57 3.79 3.42
CA VAL A 44 1.00 3.41 4.77
C VAL A 44 -0.06 3.86 5.76
N GLY A 45 -0.57 2.91 6.56
CA GLY A 45 -1.60 3.15 7.57
C GLY A 45 -1.16 2.67 8.94
N VAL A 46 -1.48 3.43 9.98
CA VAL A 46 -1.23 2.98 11.36
C VAL A 46 -2.37 2.09 11.83
N SER A 47 -2.04 0.89 12.31
CA SER A 47 -3.00 0.02 13.00
C SER A 47 -2.70 0.03 14.50
N GLY A 48 -3.66 0.49 15.30
CA GLY A 48 -3.49 0.63 16.76
C GLY A 48 -3.25 -0.69 17.51
N MET A 49 -3.58 -1.82 16.89
CA MET A 49 -3.40 -3.16 17.46
C MET A 49 -2.21 -3.92 16.84
N ALA A 50 -1.60 -3.39 15.78
CA ALA A 50 -0.49 -4.06 15.12
C ALA A 50 0.75 -4.05 16.00
N THR A 51 1.44 -5.19 16.04
CA THR A 51 2.76 -5.35 16.67
C THR A 51 3.86 -5.63 15.64
N THR A 52 3.48 -5.81 14.38
CA THR A 52 4.35 -6.10 13.23
C THR A 52 4.00 -5.16 12.08
N VAL A 53 4.92 -5.00 11.13
CA VAL A 53 4.59 -4.37 9.85
C VAL A 53 3.87 -5.41 8.96
N THR A 54 2.73 -5.06 8.39
CA THR A 54 1.88 -6.00 7.64
C THR A 54 1.72 -5.54 6.20
N LEU A 55 2.07 -6.41 5.25
CA LEU A 55 1.86 -6.20 3.82
C LEU A 55 0.49 -6.74 3.41
N GLU A 56 -0.40 -5.87 2.95
CA GLU A 56 -1.75 -6.27 2.53
C GLU A 56 -1.75 -6.75 1.07
N LYS A 57 -2.26 -7.96 0.84
CA LYS A 57 -2.29 -8.59 -0.48
C LYS A 57 -3.41 -8.05 -1.36
N CYS A 58 -4.53 -7.65 -0.77
CA CYS A 58 -5.72 -7.26 -1.50
C CYS A 58 -6.55 -6.21 -0.77
N GLY A 59 -7.26 -5.40 -1.55
CA GLY A 59 -8.28 -4.47 -1.05
C GLY A 59 -9.68 -4.98 -1.32
N HIS A 60 -10.66 -4.53 -0.55
CA HIS A 60 -12.06 -4.94 -0.71
C HIS A 60 -12.95 -3.80 -1.14
N ASN A 61 -13.99 -4.08 -1.91
CA ASN A 61 -14.86 -3.03 -2.41
C ASN A 61 -16.02 -2.70 -1.48
N VAL A 62 -16.39 -3.60 -0.56
CA VAL A 62 -17.67 -3.51 0.17
C VAL A 62 -17.50 -3.69 1.67
N GLY A 63 -18.43 -3.14 2.44
CA GLY A 63 -18.51 -3.33 3.90
C GLY A 63 -18.17 -2.08 4.72
N TYR A 64 -18.02 -0.92 4.08
CA TYR A 64 -17.73 0.34 4.76
C TYR A 64 -18.95 0.85 5.51
N LYS A 65 -18.82 0.97 6.83
CA LYS A 65 -19.89 1.45 7.73
C LYS A 65 -19.44 2.53 8.71
N GLY A 66 -18.11 2.70 8.86
CA GLY A 66 -17.53 3.68 9.78
C GLY A 66 -17.60 5.09 9.20
N LEU A 67 -18.04 6.04 10.02
CA LEU A 67 -17.97 7.47 9.71
C LEU A 67 -16.51 7.92 9.71
N ASP A 68 -16.14 8.73 8.72
CA ASP A 68 -14.84 9.37 8.63
C ASP A 68 -14.73 10.61 9.53
N ASN A 69 -13.60 11.32 9.44
CA ASN A 69 -13.35 12.52 10.25
C ASN A 69 -14.35 13.67 9.97
N CYS A 70 -15.01 13.66 8.81
CA CYS A 70 -16.07 14.60 8.44
C CYS A 70 -17.48 14.09 8.78
N ARG A 71 -17.59 13.00 9.55
CA ARG A 71 -18.87 12.34 9.86
C ARG A 71 -19.58 11.82 8.60
N PHE A 72 -18.83 11.45 7.57
CA PHE A 72 -19.35 10.91 6.32
C PHE A 72 -19.06 9.41 6.18
N CYS A 73 -19.97 8.68 5.55
CA CYS A 73 -19.76 7.30 5.12
C CYS A 73 -20.52 7.09 3.79
N PRO A 74 -19.93 6.40 2.79
CA PRO A 74 -20.60 6.16 1.53
C PRO A 74 -21.93 5.42 1.71
N GLY A 75 -23.02 5.98 1.18
CA GLY A 75 -24.36 5.38 1.29
C GLY A 75 -24.47 4.01 0.64
N SER A 76 -23.70 3.76 -0.43
CA SER A 76 -23.60 2.47 -1.11
C SER A 76 -22.82 1.42 -0.31
N GLN A 77 -22.14 1.80 0.78
CA GLN A 77 -21.24 0.95 1.58
C GLN A 77 -20.14 0.27 0.74
N CYS A 78 -19.85 0.82 -0.45
CA CYS A 78 -18.81 0.34 -1.34
C CYS A 78 -17.87 1.47 -1.78
N CYS A 79 -16.69 1.09 -2.26
CA CYS A 79 -15.67 2.02 -2.74
C CYS A 79 -15.94 2.49 -4.17
N VAL A 80 -16.22 1.54 -5.05
CA VAL A 80 -16.52 1.75 -6.47
C VAL A 80 -17.76 0.95 -6.84
N GLU A 81 -18.82 1.63 -7.26
CA GLU A 81 -20.04 0.98 -7.73
C GLU A 81 -19.77 0.11 -8.96
N GLY A 82 -20.20 -1.15 -8.91
CA GLY A 82 -19.96 -2.13 -9.98
C GLY A 82 -18.51 -2.65 -10.06
N GLY A 83 -17.61 -2.21 -9.16
CA GLY A 83 -16.25 -2.74 -9.06
C GLY A 83 -16.21 -4.18 -8.52
N PRO A 84 -15.14 -4.93 -8.80
CA PRO A 84 -14.96 -6.29 -8.28
C PRO A 84 -14.96 -6.31 -6.75
N GLU A 85 -15.43 -7.39 -6.11
CA GLU A 85 -15.50 -7.43 -4.64
C GLU A 85 -14.14 -7.30 -3.94
N CYS A 86 -13.09 -7.78 -4.60
CA CYS A 86 -11.73 -7.76 -4.11
C CYS A 86 -10.76 -7.60 -5.29
N ILE A 87 -9.65 -6.88 -5.07
CA ILE A 87 -8.57 -6.73 -6.05
C ILE A 87 -7.27 -7.08 -5.33
N ASP A 88 -6.55 -8.05 -5.88
CA ASP A 88 -5.17 -8.35 -5.46
C ASP A 88 -4.20 -7.32 -6.04
N SER A 89 -3.16 -6.99 -5.28
CA SER A 89 -1.98 -6.32 -5.83
C SER A 89 -1.29 -7.24 -6.84
N ILE A 90 -0.74 -6.66 -7.91
CA ILE A 90 0.11 -7.43 -8.82
C ILE A 90 1.50 -7.72 -8.22
N ILE A 91 1.83 -7.09 -7.10
CA ILE A 91 3.10 -7.27 -6.40
C ILE A 91 3.00 -8.56 -5.58
N ASP A 92 3.97 -9.46 -5.77
CA ASP A 92 4.06 -10.70 -4.98
C ASP A 92 4.50 -10.38 -3.54
N MET A 93 3.52 -10.10 -2.68
CA MET A 93 3.76 -9.79 -1.26
C MET A 93 4.38 -10.96 -0.49
N ASP A 94 4.20 -12.21 -0.92
CA ASP A 94 4.87 -13.35 -0.29
C ASP A 94 6.38 -13.30 -0.59
N ALA A 95 6.74 -12.99 -1.85
CA ALA A 95 8.13 -12.79 -2.24
C ALA A 95 8.77 -11.60 -1.50
N VAL A 96 8.09 -10.44 -1.47
CA VAL A 96 8.57 -9.25 -0.75
C VAL A 96 8.78 -9.56 0.73
N CYS A 97 7.78 -10.13 1.41
CA CYS A 97 7.88 -10.47 2.84
C CYS A 97 9.06 -11.40 3.13
N ARG A 98 9.26 -12.43 2.29
CA ARG A 98 10.39 -13.36 2.44
C ARG A 98 11.73 -12.68 2.23
N ARG A 99 11.88 -11.84 1.21
CA ARG A 99 13.13 -11.13 0.92
C ARG A 99 13.49 -10.14 2.01
N VAL A 100 12.54 -9.31 2.44
CA VAL A 100 12.74 -8.36 3.54
C VAL A 100 13.08 -9.07 4.85
N SER A 101 12.41 -10.20 5.14
CA SER A 101 12.70 -11.00 6.33
C SER A 101 14.12 -11.60 6.30
N ALA A 102 14.68 -11.88 5.13
CA ALA A 102 16.04 -12.36 4.97
C ALA A 102 17.12 -11.27 5.20
N LEU A 103 16.75 -9.99 5.17
CA LEU A 103 17.66 -8.87 5.46
C LEU A 103 18.02 -8.75 6.95
N GLY A 104 17.32 -9.47 7.83
CA GLY A 104 17.62 -9.48 9.26
C GLY A 104 17.33 -8.15 9.97
N LEU A 105 16.32 -7.40 9.51
CA LEU A 105 15.90 -6.15 10.15
C LEU A 105 15.32 -6.40 11.55
N ASP A 106 15.46 -5.41 12.44
CA ASP A 106 14.88 -5.41 13.79
C ASP A 106 13.33 -5.24 13.80
N VAL A 107 12.67 -5.44 12.67
CA VAL A 107 11.23 -5.27 12.48
C VAL A 107 10.66 -6.53 11.86
N THR A 108 9.63 -7.08 12.51
CA THR A 108 8.91 -8.23 11.98
C THR A 108 7.94 -7.79 10.90
N VAL A 109 8.03 -8.43 9.73
CA VAL A 109 7.14 -8.19 8.59
C VAL A 109 6.25 -9.42 8.37
N THR A 110 4.96 -9.21 8.22
CA THR A 110 3.96 -10.25 7.95
C THR A 110 3.11 -9.89 6.75
N ILE A 111 2.23 -10.81 6.33
CA ILE A 111 1.28 -10.58 5.24
C ILE A 111 -0.15 -10.71 5.75
N SER A 112 -1.08 -10.02 5.09
CA SER A 112 -2.51 -10.10 5.38
C SER A 112 -3.32 -10.03 4.09
N LYS A 113 -4.53 -10.58 4.12
CA LYS A 113 -5.53 -10.47 3.03
C LYS A 113 -6.72 -9.62 3.46
N ASP A 114 -6.57 -8.83 4.51
CA ASP A 114 -7.64 -8.01 5.05
C ASP A 114 -7.09 -6.71 5.63
N ALA A 115 -7.15 -5.66 4.81
CA ALA A 115 -6.79 -4.30 5.24
C ALA A 115 -7.87 -3.64 6.11
N GLY A 116 -8.90 -4.38 6.53
CA GLY A 116 -10.05 -3.92 7.30
C GLY A 116 -11.18 -3.42 6.40
N ARG A 117 -12.11 -2.62 6.96
CA ARG A 117 -13.25 -2.02 6.23
C ARG A 117 -13.49 -0.57 6.65
N TYR A 118 -12.40 0.21 6.62
CA TYR A 118 -12.38 1.64 6.90
C TYR A 118 -11.48 2.35 5.86
N LEU A 119 -10.95 3.54 6.17
CA LEU A 119 -10.21 4.35 5.20
C LEU A 119 -8.90 3.73 4.72
N CYS A 120 -8.27 2.83 5.49
CA CYS A 120 -7.07 2.11 5.04
C CYS A 120 -7.39 1.25 3.81
N ASP A 121 -8.30 0.28 3.96
CA ASP A 121 -8.80 -0.57 2.87
C ASP A 121 -9.47 0.23 1.75
N PHE A 122 -10.24 1.27 2.06
CA PHE A 122 -10.88 2.11 1.05
C PHE A 122 -9.86 2.85 0.17
N THR A 123 -8.81 3.42 0.78
CA THR A 123 -7.72 4.07 0.04
C THR A 123 -6.96 3.06 -0.79
N TYR A 124 -6.69 1.89 -0.21
CA TYR A 124 -6.00 0.81 -0.91
C TYR A 124 -6.79 0.35 -2.14
N TYR A 125 -8.06 0.01 -1.96
CA TYR A 125 -8.93 -0.46 -3.04
C TYR A 125 -9.10 0.60 -4.13
N THR A 126 -9.30 1.88 -3.76
CA THR A 126 -9.35 3.00 -4.72
C THR A 126 -8.10 3.02 -5.60
N SER A 127 -6.92 2.87 -4.97
CA SER A 127 -5.63 2.87 -5.66
C SER A 127 -5.44 1.63 -6.53
N LEU A 128 -5.78 0.45 -6.04
CA LEU A 128 -5.73 -0.80 -6.81
C LEU A 128 -6.62 -0.74 -8.05
N TYR A 129 -7.85 -0.24 -7.91
CA TYR A 129 -8.78 -0.09 -9.02
C TYR A 129 -8.24 0.91 -10.07
N GLN A 130 -7.73 2.07 -9.62
CA GLN A 130 -7.16 3.10 -10.49
C GLN A 130 -5.89 2.63 -11.23
N SER A 131 -5.06 1.83 -10.57
CA SER A 131 -3.72 1.45 -11.03
C SER A 131 -3.66 0.10 -11.75
N ARG A 132 -4.80 -0.59 -11.89
CA ARG A 132 -4.87 -1.98 -12.36
C ARG A 132 -3.99 -2.92 -11.52
N GLY A 133 -4.04 -2.73 -10.20
CA GLY A 133 -3.33 -3.54 -9.21
C GLY A 133 -1.89 -3.11 -8.90
N ARG A 134 -1.35 -2.06 -9.52
CA ARG A 134 -0.03 -1.45 -9.20
C ARG A 134 -0.09 -0.55 -7.96
N SER A 135 -0.57 -1.11 -6.86
CA SER A 135 -0.58 -0.43 -5.57
C SER A 135 -0.35 -1.42 -4.45
N ALA A 136 0.22 -0.94 -3.35
CA ALA A 136 0.43 -1.71 -2.13
C ALA A 136 -0.16 -0.95 -0.93
N PHE A 137 -0.47 -1.70 0.13
CA PHE A 137 -0.78 -1.11 1.43
C PHE A 137 0.06 -1.80 2.51
N VAL A 138 0.66 -0.99 3.37
CA VAL A 138 1.47 -1.43 4.50
C VAL A 138 0.87 -0.89 5.79
N HIS A 139 0.37 -1.80 6.64
CA HIS A 139 0.01 -1.44 8.01
C HIS A 139 1.26 -1.41 8.88
N VAL A 140 1.43 -0.35 9.66
CA VAL A 140 2.51 -0.21 10.63
C VAL A 140 1.97 -0.11 12.07
N PRO A 141 2.71 -0.61 13.07
CA PRO A 141 2.40 -0.37 14.47
C PRO A 141 2.50 1.12 14.84
N PRO A 142 1.90 1.55 15.96
CA PRO A 142 2.09 2.90 16.48
C PRO A 142 3.57 3.18 16.79
N LEU A 143 3.98 4.44 16.60
CA LEU A 143 5.36 4.85 16.90
C LEU A 143 5.71 4.59 18.37
N GLY A 144 6.90 4.02 18.59
CA GLY A 144 7.39 3.62 19.91
C GLY A 144 6.75 2.34 20.46
N LYS A 145 5.89 1.65 19.69
CA LYS A 145 5.16 0.47 20.13
C LYS A 145 4.96 -0.54 18.98
N PRO A 146 5.85 -1.55 18.80
CA PRO A 146 7.10 -1.80 19.54
C PRO A 146 8.33 -1.12 18.92
N TYR A 147 8.20 -0.49 17.76
CA TYR A 147 9.32 -0.01 16.97
C TYR A 147 9.46 1.51 17.01
N SER A 148 10.69 2.01 16.93
CA SER A 148 10.97 3.43 16.75
C SER A 148 10.57 3.90 15.34
N ALA A 149 10.45 5.22 15.17
CA ALA A 149 10.19 5.81 13.85
C ALA A 149 11.30 5.47 12.84
N GLU A 150 12.54 5.40 13.31
CA GLU A 150 13.71 5.07 12.48
C GLU A 150 13.68 3.61 12.03
N GLN A 151 13.33 2.69 12.93
CA GLN A 151 13.15 1.26 12.61
C GLN A 151 12.04 1.07 11.57
N LEU A 152 10.89 1.72 11.76
CA LEU A 152 9.80 1.68 10.78
C LEU A 152 10.19 2.34 9.46
N GLY A 153 10.96 3.44 9.49
CA GLY A 153 11.48 4.09 8.30
C GLY A 153 12.37 3.16 7.47
N ARG A 154 13.33 2.48 8.10
CA ARG A 154 14.19 1.49 7.44
C ARG A 154 13.41 0.28 6.91
N ALA A 155 12.44 -0.22 7.69
CA ALA A 155 11.59 -1.32 7.25
C ALA A 155 10.79 -0.92 6.00
N LEU A 156 10.17 0.27 5.99
CA LEU A 156 9.43 0.78 4.83
C LEU A 156 10.35 0.97 3.62
N GLN A 157 11.56 1.51 3.83
CA GLN A 157 12.56 1.66 2.77
C GLN A 157 12.86 0.31 2.11
N ALA A 158 13.27 -0.69 2.90
CA ALA A 158 13.56 -2.03 2.39
C ALA A 158 12.36 -2.71 1.73
N ILE A 159 11.16 -2.54 2.29
CA ILE A 159 9.93 -3.08 1.71
C ILE A 159 9.67 -2.48 0.32
N ILE A 160 9.77 -1.16 0.19
CA ILE A 160 9.47 -0.47 -1.08
C ILE A 160 10.51 -0.83 -2.14
N GLU A 161 11.79 -0.91 -1.78
CA GLU A 161 12.85 -1.34 -2.70
C GLU A 161 12.62 -2.76 -3.20
N GLU A 162 12.26 -3.69 -2.32
CA GLU A 162 11.92 -5.08 -2.71
C GLU A 162 10.63 -5.16 -3.55
N MET A 163 9.64 -4.30 -3.31
CA MET A 163 8.45 -4.21 -4.16
C MET A 163 8.81 -3.77 -5.58
N LEU A 164 9.69 -2.78 -5.73
CA LEU A 164 10.17 -2.30 -7.03
C LEU A 164 10.94 -3.40 -7.77
N GLU A 165 11.86 -4.09 -7.08
CA GLU A 165 12.58 -5.21 -7.70
C GLU A 165 11.64 -6.33 -8.16
N VAL A 166 10.67 -6.72 -7.34
CA VAL A 166 9.70 -7.76 -7.71
C VAL A 166 8.86 -7.35 -8.93
N LEU A 167 8.51 -6.07 -9.05
CA LEU A 167 7.81 -5.54 -10.21
C LEU A 167 8.67 -5.59 -11.48
N GLU A 168 9.91 -5.11 -11.42
CA GLU A 168 10.87 -5.13 -12.54
C GLU A 168 11.07 -6.56 -13.09
N HIS A 169 11.33 -7.52 -12.20
CA HIS A 169 11.51 -8.93 -12.59
C HIS A 169 10.25 -9.57 -13.19
N SER A 170 9.06 -9.07 -12.82
CA SER A 170 7.79 -9.57 -13.38
C SER A 170 7.57 -9.02 -14.79
N GLU A 171 7.92 -7.75 -15.04
CA GLU A 171 7.83 -7.12 -16.35
C GLU A 171 8.85 -7.73 -17.33
N ASP A 172 10.09 -8.00 -16.88
CA ASP A 172 11.12 -8.66 -17.70
C ASP A 172 10.72 -10.06 -18.16
N LYS A 173 10.10 -10.86 -17.27
CA LYS A 173 9.62 -12.20 -17.61
C LYS A 173 8.50 -12.17 -18.65
N ILE A 174 7.62 -11.18 -18.59
CA ILE A 174 6.53 -11.00 -19.57
C ILE A 174 7.11 -10.61 -20.93
N ASN A 175 8.11 -9.73 -20.96
CA ASN A 175 8.74 -9.31 -22.21
C ASN A 175 9.54 -10.44 -22.86
N CYS A 176 10.30 -11.23 -22.10
CA CYS A 176 11.04 -12.37 -22.63
C CYS A 176 10.15 -13.49 -23.19
N GLN A 177 8.89 -13.61 -22.74
CA GLN A 177 7.94 -14.61 -23.24
C GLN A 177 7.25 -14.23 -24.56
N HIS A 178 7.35 -12.97 -24.98
CA HIS A 178 6.78 -12.50 -26.26
C HIS A 178 7.80 -12.46 -27.41
N GLU A 179 9.08 -12.78 -27.14
CA GLU A 179 10.16 -12.80 -28.15
C GLU A 179 10.45 -14.22 -28.71
N HIS A 180 9.58 -15.20 -28.48
CA HIS A 180 9.72 -16.57 -28.97
C HIS A 180 8.56 -17.05 -29.84
#